data_AF-A0AAE1WCG6-F1
#
_entry.id   AF-A0AAE1WCG6-F1
#
_cell.length_a   1.000
_cell.length_b   1.000
_cell.length_c   1.000
_cell.angle_alpha   90.00
_cell.angle_beta   90.00
_cell.angle_gamma   90.00
#
_symmetry.space_group_name_H-M   'P 1'
#
loop_
_entity.id
_entity.type
_entity.pdbx_description
1 polymer ?
#
loop_
_entity_poly.entity_id
_entity_poly.type
_entity_poly.pdbx_seq_one_letter_code
_entity_poly.pdbx_strand_id
1 'polypeptide(L)'
;MSSPAASSYALHITLIFLFMPQSSLGTVFTLVNRCDYTVWPGILSNAGSAGLDTTGFQLPPRATRSFQAQPGWSGRFWARTGCSFDPTTGIGRCDTGDCGSNLIECNGAGATPPATLAEFTIGSGNPDFYDVSLVDGYNLPMIIQPVGGSGACGPTGCVTDVNRICPNELRVGDGQGCKSACDAFGSPEYCCNGAYGSPATCRPSVYSEMFKNACPKSYSYAFDDATSTFTCSGADYKITFCPSLTSQKSSRDSPTITGSWQPQPAVDDSDSGPQDDLASWLPNFVIGGSPDLASHSSTLAVCVGAILLSLTFLQL
;
A
#
# COMPACT_ATOMS: atom_id res chain seq x y z
N MET A 1 -30.04 -67.38 49.37
CA MET A 1 -29.25 -67.10 48.14
C MET A 1 -29.60 -65.70 47.68
N SER A 2 -28.70 -64.74 47.91
CA SER A 2 -28.77 -63.39 47.35
C SER A 2 -27.40 -62.77 47.50
N SER A 3 -26.66 -62.70 46.39
CA SER A 3 -25.31 -62.12 46.32
C SER A 3 -25.38 -60.59 46.32
N PRO A 4 -24.42 -59.86 46.92
CA PRO A 4 -24.33 -58.42 46.75
C PRO A 4 -23.72 -58.10 45.38
N ALA A 5 -24.36 -57.20 44.64
CA ALA A 5 -23.83 -56.67 43.38
C ALA A 5 -22.66 -55.73 43.67
N ALA A 6 -21.50 -56.03 43.08
CA ALA A 6 -20.34 -55.13 43.10
C ALA A 6 -20.59 -53.99 42.10
N SER A 7 -20.65 -52.75 42.59
CA SER A 7 -20.73 -51.55 41.76
C SER A 7 -19.32 -51.19 41.28
N SER A 8 -19.09 -51.28 39.97
CA SER A 8 -17.83 -50.93 39.31
C SER A 8 -17.91 -49.48 38.82
N TYR A 9 -17.12 -48.57 39.39
CA TYR A 9 -17.03 -47.19 38.93
C TYR A 9 -15.96 -47.11 37.84
N ALA A 10 -16.38 -47.03 36.57
CA ALA A 10 -15.48 -46.76 35.46
C ALA A 10 -15.10 -45.26 35.46
N LEU A 11 -13.82 -44.96 35.69
CA LEU A 11 -13.30 -43.60 35.62
C LEU A 11 -13.15 -43.21 34.12
N HIS A 12 -14.03 -42.36 33.61
CA HIS A 12 -13.91 -41.84 32.24
C HIS A 12 -12.99 -40.61 32.22
N ILE A 13 -11.78 -40.79 31.70
CA ILE A 13 -10.84 -39.68 31.44
C ILE A 13 -11.20 -39.08 30.08
N THR A 14 -11.88 -37.93 30.08
CA THR A 14 -12.16 -37.17 28.86
C THR A 14 -10.92 -36.36 28.48
N LEU A 15 -10.23 -36.74 27.40
CA LEU A 15 -9.08 -36.00 26.89
C LEU A 15 -9.57 -34.74 26.16
N ILE A 16 -9.52 -33.59 26.83
CA ILE A 16 -9.83 -32.29 26.20
C ILE A 16 -8.63 -31.93 25.30
N PHE A 17 -8.77 -32.15 24.00
CA PHE A 17 -7.85 -31.56 23.02
C PHE A 17 -8.05 -30.04 23.02
N LEU A 18 -7.19 -29.33 23.76
CA LEU A 18 -7.01 -27.89 23.61
C LEU A 18 -6.46 -27.65 22.20
N PHE A 19 -7.36 -27.34 21.26
CA PHE A 19 -6.98 -26.76 19.98
C PHE A 19 -6.33 -25.41 20.29
N MET A 20 -4.99 -25.39 20.35
CA MET A 20 -4.28 -24.12 20.29
C MET A 20 -4.56 -23.54 18.91
N PRO A 21 -5.16 -22.34 18.80
CA PRO A 21 -5.33 -21.70 17.51
C PRO A 21 -3.94 -21.58 16.90
N GLN A 22 -3.76 -22.13 15.70
CA GLN A 22 -2.57 -21.81 14.91
C GLN A 22 -2.62 -20.29 14.70
N SER A 23 -1.73 -19.57 15.36
CA SER A 23 -1.48 -18.17 15.05
C SER A 23 -1.09 -18.13 13.58
N SER A 24 -1.98 -17.66 12.71
CA SER A 24 -1.56 -17.32 11.37
C SER A 24 -0.50 -16.22 11.52
N LEU A 25 0.70 -16.48 11.01
CA LEU A 25 1.73 -15.46 10.85
C LEU A 25 1.24 -14.51 9.75
N GLY A 26 0.31 -13.64 10.11
CA GLY A 26 -0.20 -12.59 9.22
C GLY A 26 0.78 -11.43 9.13
N THR A 27 0.79 -10.76 7.99
CA THR A 27 1.60 -9.56 7.73
C THR A 27 1.03 -8.37 8.51
N VAL A 28 1.88 -7.65 9.24
CA VAL A 28 1.49 -6.43 9.94
C VAL A 28 1.80 -5.20 9.09
N PHE A 29 0.76 -4.41 8.82
CA PHE A 29 0.89 -3.07 8.26
C PHE A 29 0.87 -2.05 9.39
N THR A 30 1.87 -1.16 9.45
CA THR A 30 1.94 -0.04 10.41
C THR A 30 1.89 1.28 9.67
N LEU A 31 0.77 1.99 9.79
CA LEU A 31 0.56 3.31 9.20
C LEU A 31 1.07 4.37 10.18
N VAL A 32 1.88 5.30 9.67
CA VAL A 32 2.53 6.36 10.46
C VAL A 32 2.26 7.71 9.83
N ASN A 33 1.62 8.61 10.58
CA ASN A 33 1.49 10.00 10.18
C ASN A 33 2.70 10.81 10.66
N ARG A 34 3.60 11.19 9.75
CA ARG A 34 4.67 12.16 10.04
C ARG A 34 4.37 13.56 9.52
N CYS A 35 3.19 13.79 8.94
CA CYS A 35 2.72 15.12 8.58
C CYS A 35 2.53 15.95 9.87
N ASP A 36 2.56 17.27 9.75
CA ASP A 36 2.24 18.22 10.83
C ASP A 36 0.74 18.49 10.97
N TYR A 37 -0.07 17.86 10.12
CA TYR A 37 -1.53 17.87 10.14
C TYR A 37 -2.11 16.44 10.25
N THR A 38 -3.38 16.37 10.66
CA THR A 38 -4.14 15.11 10.70
C THR A 38 -4.39 14.61 9.28
N VAL A 39 -4.21 13.31 9.07
CA VAL A 39 -4.64 12.60 7.85
C VAL A 39 -5.74 11.62 8.21
N TRP A 40 -6.57 11.25 7.24
CA TRP A 40 -7.58 10.22 7.41
C TRP A 40 -7.30 9.06 6.45
N PRO A 41 -6.52 8.05 6.87
CA PRO A 41 -6.24 6.93 5.99
C PRO A 41 -7.51 6.22 5.54
N GLY A 42 -7.50 5.77 4.28
CA GLY A 42 -8.48 4.87 3.70
C GLY A 42 -7.83 3.52 3.41
N ILE A 43 -8.62 2.46 3.52
CA ILE A 43 -8.20 1.07 3.28
C ILE A 43 -9.22 0.43 2.35
N LEU A 44 -8.74 -0.14 1.26
CA LEU A 44 -9.55 -0.96 0.36
C LEU A 44 -8.90 -2.34 0.22
N SER A 45 -9.64 -3.37 0.62
CA SER A 45 -9.30 -4.76 0.26
C SER A 45 -9.87 -5.07 -1.12
N ASN A 46 -9.06 -5.71 -1.98
CA ASN A 46 -9.47 -6.07 -3.33
C ASN A 46 -10.51 -7.20 -3.31
N ALA A 47 -11.22 -7.37 -4.42
CA ALA A 47 -12.19 -8.45 -4.56
C ALA A 47 -11.56 -9.82 -4.24
N GLY A 48 -12.21 -10.60 -3.39
CA GLY A 48 -11.72 -11.90 -2.92
C GLY A 48 -10.76 -11.84 -1.73
N SER A 49 -10.32 -10.66 -1.30
CA SER A 49 -9.55 -10.49 -0.06
C SER A 49 -10.46 -10.22 1.13
N ALA A 50 -10.10 -10.75 2.31
CA ALA A 50 -10.79 -10.42 3.55
C ALA A 50 -10.60 -8.93 3.89
N GLY A 51 -11.66 -8.28 4.38
CA GLY A 51 -11.57 -6.93 4.90
C GLY A 51 -10.66 -6.85 6.13
N LEU A 52 -10.00 -5.72 6.33
CA LEU A 52 -9.33 -5.38 7.60
C LEU A 52 -10.34 -4.77 8.58
N ASP A 53 -9.92 -4.56 9.83
CA ASP A 53 -10.77 -4.08 10.94
C ASP A 53 -11.52 -2.76 10.68
N THR A 54 -11.08 -1.97 9.70
CA THR A 54 -11.66 -0.68 9.30
C THR A 54 -11.32 -0.42 7.83
N THR A 55 -12.13 0.40 7.18
CA THR A 55 -11.92 0.93 5.83
C THR A 55 -11.51 2.40 5.84
N GLY A 56 -11.55 3.07 7.00
CA GLY A 56 -11.03 4.42 7.14
C GLY A 56 -11.06 4.94 8.57
N PHE A 57 -10.09 5.77 8.94
CA PHE A 57 -9.95 6.28 10.31
C PHE A 57 -9.21 7.61 10.35
N GLN A 58 -9.27 8.31 11.49
CA GLN A 58 -8.47 9.50 11.74
C GLN A 58 -7.09 9.12 12.29
N LEU A 59 -6.02 9.71 11.76
CA LEU A 59 -4.66 9.52 12.24
C LEU A 59 -4.00 10.89 12.52
N PRO A 60 -3.98 11.35 13.78
CA PRO A 60 -3.37 12.62 14.18
C PRO A 60 -1.86 12.70 13.87
N PRO A 61 -1.26 13.90 13.87
CA PRO A 61 0.19 14.06 13.72
C PRO A 61 0.96 13.18 14.69
N ARG A 62 2.01 12.51 14.19
CA ARG A 62 2.90 11.60 14.95
C ARG A 62 2.24 10.31 15.46
N ALA A 63 0.95 10.11 15.21
CA ALA A 63 0.27 8.89 15.58
C ALA A 63 0.61 7.73 14.63
N THR A 64 0.43 6.52 15.15
CA THR A 64 0.60 5.27 14.42
C THR A 64 -0.57 4.34 14.66
N ARG A 65 -0.95 3.53 13.66
CA ARG A 65 -1.93 2.47 13.81
C ARG A 65 -1.52 1.25 12.98
N SER A 66 -1.70 0.06 13.54
CA SER A 66 -1.32 -1.19 12.89
C SER A 66 -2.53 -2.07 12.59
N PHE A 67 -2.40 -2.87 11.53
CA PHE A 67 -3.39 -3.83 11.07
C PHE A 67 -2.69 -5.14 10.71
N GLN A 68 -3.39 -6.26 10.91
CA GLN A 68 -2.88 -7.56 10.52
C GLN A 68 -3.69 -8.08 9.33
N ALA A 69 -3.00 -8.44 8.25
CA ALA A 69 -3.58 -9.07 7.08
C ALA A 69 -3.24 -10.56 7.03
N GLN A 70 -4.17 -11.35 6.53
CA GLN A 70 -3.94 -12.77 6.32
C GLN A 70 -3.08 -13.01 5.06
N PRO A 71 -2.33 -14.13 5.00
CA PRO A 71 -1.67 -14.54 3.75
C PRO A 71 -2.66 -14.56 2.57
N GLY A 72 -2.23 -14.05 1.42
CA GLY A 72 -3.10 -13.89 0.25
C GLY A 72 -3.90 -12.59 0.18
N TRP A 73 -3.81 -11.71 1.19
CA TRP A 73 -4.50 -10.41 1.15
C TRP A 73 -3.93 -9.51 0.06
N SER A 74 -4.81 -8.90 -0.73
CA SER A 74 -4.47 -7.87 -1.71
C SER A 74 -5.34 -6.64 -1.47
N GLY A 75 -4.75 -5.47 -1.60
CA GLY A 75 -5.45 -4.21 -1.35
C GLY A 75 -4.53 -3.00 -1.39
N ARG A 76 -5.08 -1.87 -0.96
CA ARG A 76 -4.40 -0.59 -1.01
C ARG A 76 -4.75 0.31 0.17
N PHE A 77 -3.79 1.17 0.48
CA PHE A 77 -3.90 2.22 1.48
C PHE A 77 -3.66 3.58 0.82
N TRP A 78 -4.35 4.60 1.31
CA TRP A 78 -4.09 6.00 0.95
C TRP A 78 -4.37 6.89 2.15
N ALA A 79 -4.06 8.18 2.05
CA ALA A 79 -4.37 9.15 3.09
C ALA A 79 -5.17 10.33 2.52
N ARG A 80 -6.31 10.63 3.15
CA ARG A 80 -7.14 11.79 2.85
C ARG A 80 -6.66 13.02 3.60
N THR A 81 -6.82 14.20 3.01
CA THR A 81 -6.45 15.49 3.61
C THR A 81 -7.60 16.50 3.58
N GLY A 82 -7.54 17.52 4.43
CA GLY A 82 -8.56 18.58 4.45
C GLY A 82 -9.95 18.08 4.86
N CYS A 83 -10.02 17.01 5.65
CA CYS A 83 -11.30 16.41 6.00
C CYS A 83 -12.04 17.21 7.08
N SER A 84 -13.34 17.36 6.89
CA SER A 84 -14.26 17.92 7.89
C SER A 84 -15.46 16.98 8.03
N PHE A 85 -15.59 16.38 9.22
CA PHE A 85 -16.70 15.52 9.59
C PHE A 85 -17.50 16.18 10.70
N ASP A 86 -18.81 16.26 10.53
CA ASP A 86 -19.72 16.76 11.55
C ASP A 86 -19.67 15.84 12.79
N PRO A 87 -19.42 16.37 14.00
CA PRO A 87 -19.22 15.55 15.19
C PRO A 87 -20.50 14.87 15.69
N THR A 88 -21.68 15.30 15.22
CA THR A 88 -22.98 14.76 15.64
C THR A 88 -23.42 13.61 14.73
N THR A 89 -23.25 13.80 13.43
CA THR A 89 -23.74 12.89 12.39
C THR A 89 -22.64 11.99 11.82
N GLY A 90 -21.36 12.37 11.98
CA GLY A 90 -20.22 11.71 11.35
C GLY A 90 -20.12 11.97 9.84
N ILE A 91 -21.02 12.78 9.27
CA ILE A 91 -21.09 13.06 7.84
C ILE A 91 -20.06 14.13 7.48
N GLY A 92 -19.32 13.91 6.41
CA GLY A 92 -18.27 14.83 5.99
C GLY A 92 -17.67 14.49 4.65
N ARG A 93 -16.62 15.23 4.30
CA ARG A 93 -15.82 15.03 3.08
C ARG A 93 -14.39 15.48 3.29
N CYS A 94 -13.52 15.07 2.38
CA CYS A 94 -12.12 15.47 2.31
C CYS A 94 -11.83 16.22 1.01
N ASP A 95 -10.80 17.07 1.02
CA ASP A 95 -10.36 17.83 -0.15
C ASP A 95 -9.61 16.95 -1.16
N THR A 96 -8.84 15.97 -0.67
CA THR A 96 -8.12 15.01 -1.52
C THR A 96 -8.29 13.58 -1.03
N GLY A 97 -8.27 12.63 -1.97
CA GLY A 97 -8.39 11.20 -1.70
C GLY A 97 -9.74 10.76 -1.10
N ASP A 98 -10.76 11.63 -1.11
CA ASP A 98 -12.07 11.33 -0.54
C ASP A 98 -12.66 10.05 -1.16
N CYS A 99 -13.33 9.22 -0.37
CA CYS A 99 -13.87 7.94 -0.86
C CYS A 99 -15.36 7.98 -1.18
N GLY A 100 -16.00 9.15 -1.18
CA GLY A 100 -17.39 9.34 -1.57
C GLY A 100 -18.43 8.70 -0.65
N SER A 101 -18.01 8.07 0.45
CA SER A 101 -18.89 7.45 1.44
C SER A 101 -19.61 8.48 2.33
N ASN A 102 -19.16 9.74 2.28
CA ASN A 102 -19.52 10.81 3.20
C ASN A 102 -19.21 10.51 4.67
N LEU A 103 -18.36 9.51 4.96
CA LEU A 103 -18.05 9.03 6.31
C LEU A 103 -16.54 8.89 6.49
N ILE A 104 -16.10 8.74 7.74
CA ILE A 104 -14.72 8.36 8.03
C ILE A 104 -14.42 6.96 7.44
N GLU A 105 -15.34 6.01 7.58
CA GLU A 105 -15.24 4.70 6.93
C GLU A 105 -15.50 4.82 5.42
N CYS A 106 -14.66 4.18 4.61
CA CYS A 106 -14.81 4.18 3.15
C CYS A 106 -15.76 3.09 2.63
N ASN A 107 -16.16 2.13 3.46
CA ASN A 107 -17.21 1.14 3.17
C ASN A 107 -17.02 0.39 1.83
N GLY A 108 -15.76 0.06 1.50
CA GLY A 108 -15.42 -0.64 0.26
C GLY A 108 -15.29 0.27 -0.97
N ALA A 109 -15.42 1.59 -0.82
CA ALA A 109 -15.10 2.56 -1.87
C ALA A 109 -13.59 2.85 -1.90
N GLY A 110 -13.05 3.07 -3.10
CA GLY A 110 -11.69 3.54 -3.31
C GLY A 110 -11.55 5.05 -3.15
N ALA A 111 -10.31 5.55 -3.21
CA ALA A 111 -10.04 6.98 -3.26
C ALA A 111 -10.59 7.59 -4.56
N THR A 112 -11.16 8.78 -4.46
CA THR A 112 -11.37 9.67 -5.61
C THR A 112 -10.03 10.35 -5.92
N PRO A 113 -9.48 10.20 -7.13
CA PRO A 113 -8.25 10.87 -7.52
C PRO A 113 -8.31 12.41 -7.39
N PRO A 114 -7.17 13.09 -7.13
CA PRO A 114 -5.84 12.51 -7.01
C PRO A 114 -5.56 11.90 -5.62
N ALA A 115 -4.88 10.76 -5.61
CA ALA A 115 -4.43 10.10 -4.39
C ALA A 115 -3.16 9.29 -4.63
N THR A 116 -2.15 9.50 -3.78
CA THR A 116 -0.99 8.60 -3.72
C THR A 116 -1.41 7.29 -3.05
N LEU A 117 -1.14 6.16 -3.70
CA LEU A 117 -1.55 4.84 -3.23
C LEU A 117 -0.34 4.02 -2.75
N ALA A 118 -0.51 3.26 -1.68
CA ALA A 118 0.37 2.16 -1.29
C ALA A 118 -0.36 0.85 -1.57
N GLU A 119 0.14 0.06 -2.51
CA GLU A 119 -0.52 -1.13 -3.04
C GLU A 119 0.24 -2.39 -2.60
N PHE A 120 -0.50 -3.45 -2.31
CA PHE A 120 0.05 -4.70 -1.79
C PHE A 120 -0.68 -5.92 -2.35
N THR A 121 0.09 -6.98 -2.57
CA THR A 121 -0.38 -8.36 -2.67
C THR A 121 0.51 -9.22 -1.79
N ILE A 122 -0.04 -9.68 -0.67
CA ILE A 122 0.64 -10.53 0.30
C ILE A 122 0.60 -11.98 -0.17
N GLY A 123 1.77 -12.60 -0.24
CA GLY A 123 1.91 -13.95 -0.72
C GLY A 123 1.31 -14.99 0.22
N SER A 124 0.92 -16.13 -0.34
CA SER A 124 0.56 -17.34 0.41
C SER A 124 1.55 -18.45 0.05
N GLY A 125 2.77 -18.34 0.58
CA GLY A 125 3.91 -19.19 0.20
C GLY A 125 4.75 -18.66 -0.97
N ASN A 126 4.42 -17.49 -1.51
CA ASN A 126 5.20 -16.75 -2.50
C ASN A 126 5.69 -15.41 -1.91
N PRO A 127 6.62 -14.69 -2.55
CA PRO A 127 6.95 -13.33 -2.16
C PRO A 127 5.73 -12.40 -2.24
N ASP A 128 5.71 -11.41 -1.34
CA ASP A 128 4.79 -10.28 -1.43
C ASP A 128 5.21 -9.37 -2.57
N PHE A 129 4.23 -8.68 -3.14
CA PHE A 129 4.42 -7.59 -4.09
C PHE A 129 3.88 -6.30 -3.48
N TYR A 130 4.64 -5.22 -3.58
CA TYR A 130 4.23 -3.91 -3.07
C TYR A 130 4.86 -2.78 -3.86
N ASP A 131 4.16 -1.65 -3.87
CA ASP A 131 4.58 -0.45 -4.56
C ASP A 131 3.86 0.79 -4.02
N VAL A 132 4.43 1.96 -4.31
CA VAL A 132 3.70 3.23 -4.22
C VAL A 132 3.36 3.67 -5.63
N SER A 133 2.10 3.99 -5.86
CA SER A 133 1.55 4.31 -7.17
C SER A 133 1.02 5.73 -7.24
N LEU A 134 1.39 6.41 -8.33
CA LEU A 134 0.95 7.75 -8.73
C LEU A 134 0.09 7.70 -10.00
N VAL A 135 -0.35 6.50 -10.40
CA VAL A 135 -1.26 6.29 -11.55
C VAL A 135 -2.56 7.07 -11.35
N ASP A 136 -3.05 7.11 -10.10
CA ASP A 136 -4.21 7.88 -9.67
C ASP A 136 -3.83 9.28 -9.17
N GLY A 137 -2.65 9.78 -9.57
CA GLY A 137 -2.14 11.10 -9.20
C GLY A 137 -1.44 11.14 -7.83
N TYR A 138 -1.29 12.34 -7.31
CA TYR A 138 -0.54 12.61 -6.09
C TYR A 138 -1.29 13.61 -5.20
N ASN A 139 -1.30 13.37 -3.89
CA ASN A 139 -1.79 14.35 -2.93
C ASN A 139 -0.80 14.61 -1.78
N LEU A 140 -0.06 13.61 -1.32
CA LEU A 140 0.94 13.75 -0.27
C LEU A 140 2.09 12.74 -0.39
N PRO A 141 3.28 13.03 0.18
CA PRO A 141 4.42 12.14 0.05
C PRO A 141 4.22 10.88 0.92
N MET A 142 4.59 9.73 0.37
CA MET A 142 4.36 8.43 0.99
C MET A 142 5.53 7.47 0.70
N ILE A 143 5.91 6.68 1.70
CA ILE A 143 6.86 5.58 1.53
C ILE A 143 6.35 4.30 2.17
N ILE A 144 6.71 3.18 1.57
CA ILE A 144 6.60 1.83 2.14
C ILE A 144 8.02 1.39 2.49
N GLN A 145 8.20 0.92 3.73
CA GLN A 145 9.43 0.32 4.21
C GLN A 145 9.12 -1.08 4.76
N PRO A 146 9.63 -2.15 4.13
CA PRO A 146 9.59 -3.49 4.72
C PRO A 146 10.37 -3.52 6.04
N VAL A 147 9.89 -4.30 6.99
CA VAL A 147 10.48 -4.54 8.32
C VAL A 147 10.73 -6.03 8.46
N GLY A 148 12.00 -6.42 8.56
CA GLY A 148 12.39 -7.82 8.50
C GLY A 148 12.27 -8.39 7.08
N GLY A 149 11.92 -9.66 6.99
CA GLY A 149 11.79 -10.39 5.73
C GLY A 149 13.11 -10.74 5.05
N SER A 150 12.99 -11.34 3.86
CA SER A 150 14.12 -11.78 3.02
C SER A 150 13.83 -11.56 1.54
N GLY A 151 14.90 -11.46 0.74
CA GLY A 151 14.82 -11.06 -0.67
C GLY A 151 15.30 -9.62 -0.87
N ALA A 152 14.76 -8.93 -1.88
CA ALA A 152 15.17 -7.56 -2.20
C ALA A 152 14.73 -6.55 -1.12
N CYS A 153 13.48 -6.63 -0.67
CA CYS A 153 12.93 -5.89 0.48
C CYS A 153 13.28 -4.39 0.51
N GLY A 154 13.33 -3.75 -0.67
CA GLY A 154 13.72 -2.36 -0.82
C GLY A 154 12.57 -1.40 -0.47
N PRO A 155 12.86 -0.20 0.05
CA PRO A 155 11.84 0.83 0.20
C PRO A 155 11.42 1.39 -1.16
N THR A 156 10.12 1.69 -1.26
CA THR A 156 9.45 2.32 -2.41
C THR A 156 8.64 3.53 -1.94
N GLY A 157 8.43 4.51 -2.82
CA GLY A 157 7.68 5.71 -2.48
C GLY A 157 8.13 6.98 -3.16
N CYS A 158 7.40 8.04 -2.84
CA CYS A 158 7.71 9.40 -3.21
C CYS A 158 7.90 10.28 -1.97
N VAL A 159 9.11 10.82 -1.81
CA VAL A 159 9.44 11.78 -0.74
C VAL A 159 9.39 13.22 -1.22
N THR A 160 9.43 13.42 -2.53
CA THR A 160 9.35 14.73 -3.19
C THR A 160 7.93 15.27 -3.09
N ASP A 161 7.79 16.56 -2.80
CA ASP A 161 6.49 17.23 -2.82
C ASP A 161 6.08 17.58 -4.25
N VAL A 162 5.43 16.63 -4.94
CA VAL A 162 5.02 16.77 -6.36
C VAL A 162 4.05 17.92 -6.57
N ASN A 163 3.26 18.29 -5.55
CA ASN A 163 2.34 19.43 -5.64
C ASN A 163 3.06 20.75 -6.02
N ARG A 164 4.34 20.90 -5.69
CA ARG A 164 5.14 22.11 -5.99
C ARG A 164 5.55 22.22 -7.46
N ILE A 165 5.61 21.10 -8.16
CA ILE A 165 6.00 21.03 -9.58
C ILE A 165 4.81 20.65 -10.46
N CYS A 166 3.61 20.51 -9.88
CA CYS A 166 2.42 20.12 -10.60
C CYS A 166 2.04 21.17 -11.66
N PRO A 167 1.95 20.79 -12.95
CA PRO A 167 1.47 21.67 -14.01
C PRO A 167 0.07 22.21 -13.71
N ASN A 168 -0.26 23.40 -14.24
CA ASN A 168 -1.51 24.07 -13.92
C ASN A 168 -2.74 23.25 -14.36
N GLU A 169 -2.63 22.57 -15.50
CA GLU A 169 -3.65 21.71 -16.09
C GLU A 169 -3.91 20.43 -15.30
N LEU A 170 -3.02 20.05 -14.37
CA LEU A 170 -3.18 18.89 -13.48
C LEU A 170 -3.47 19.29 -12.02
N ARG A 171 -3.43 20.58 -11.70
CA ARG A 171 -3.52 21.05 -10.32
C ARG A 171 -4.94 20.96 -9.78
N VAL A 172 -5.08 20.51 -8.53
CA VAL A 172 -6.33 20.54 -7.77
C VAL A 172 -6.30 21.65 -6.74
N GLY A 173 -7.35 22.48 -6.74
CA GLY A 173 -7.50 23.64 -5.85
C GLY A 173 -6.31 24.59 -5.91
N ASP A 174 -5.83 25.02 -4.75
CA ASP A 174 -4.66 25.88 -4.57
C ASP A 174 -3.34 25.08 -4.53
N GLY A 175 -3.33 23.85 -5.06
CA GLY A 175 -2.18 22.95 -5.05
C GLY A 175 -2.24 21.89 -3.95
N GLN A 176 -3.43 21.51 -3.50
CA GLN A 176 -3.60 20.41 -2.55
C GLN A 176 -3.31 19.03 -3.17
N GLY A 177 -3.39 18.91 -4.50
CA GLY A 177 -3.14 17.67 -5.22
C GLY A 177 -2.74 17.89 -6.68
N CYS A 178 -2.24 16.83 -7.29
CA CYS A 178 -1.84 16.77 -8.68
C CYS A 178 -2.47 15.55 -9.35
N LYS A 179 -3.38 15.79 -10.30
CA LYS A 179 -4.02 14.75 -11.11
C LYS A 179 -2.99 14.01 -11.96
N SER A 180 -3.22 12.74 -12.22
CA SER A 180 -2.55 12.09 -13.34
C SER A 180 -3.14 12.58 -14.67
N ALA A 181 -2.44 12.34 -15.78
CA ALA A 181 -2.96 12.68 -17.10
C ALA A 181 -4.24 11.88 -17.44
N CYS A 182 -4.37 10.65 -16.96
CA CYS A 182 -5.59 9.88 -17.15
C CYS A 182 -6.78 10.54 -16.44
N ASP A 183 -6.63 10.94 -15.19
CA ASP A 183 -7.70 11.63 -14.44
C ASP A 183 -8.04 13.02 -15.01
N ALA A 184 -7.05 13.73 -15.56
CA ALA A 184 -7.27 15.05 -16.14
C ALA A 184 -7.91 15.03 -17.52
N PHE A 185 -7.51 14.10 -18.39
CA PHE A 185 -7.85 14.13 -19.81
C PHE A 185 -8.71 12.95 -20.28
N GLY A 186 -8.70 11.82 -19.56
CA GLY A 186 -9.48 10.63 -19.89
C GLY A 186 -9.14 9.96 -21.22
N SER A 187 -8.04 10.34 -21.87
CA SER A 187 -7.69 9.80 -23.18
C SER A 187 -7.15 8.37 -23.06
N PRO A 188 -7.43 7.49 -24.04
CA PRO A 188 -6.96 6.11 -24.03
C PRO A 188 -5.44 5.97 -23.87
N GLU A 189 -4.68 6.90 -24.44
CA GLU A 189 -3.22 6.98 -24.35
C GLU A 189 -2.73 7.17 -22.91
N TYR A 190 -3.40 8.04 -22.15
CA TYR A 190 -3.01 8.31 -20.76
C TYR A 190 -3.55 7.26 -19.79
N CYS A 191 -4.72 6.68 -20.11
CA CYS A 191 -5.38 5.69 -19.27
C CYS A 191 -5.00 4.24 -19.63
N CYS A 192 -4.13 4.04 -20.63
CA CYS A 192 -3.70 2.73 -21.11
C CYS A 192 -4.87 1.76 -21.35
N ASN A 193 -5.86 2.20 -22.12
CA ASN A 193 -7.04 1.39 -22.43
C ASN A 193 -7.29 1.29 -23.94
N GLY A 194 -8.19 0.38 -24.35
CA GLY A 194 -8.49 0.15 -25.76
C GLY A 194 -7.24 -0.22 -26.56
N ALA A 195 -6.92 0.55 -27.59
CA ALA A 195 -5.71 0.36 -28.41
C ALA A 195 -4.40 0.47 -27.62
N TYR A 196 -4.42 1.16 -26.48
CA TYR A 196 -3.28 1.36 -25.58
C TYR A 196 -3.30 0.40 -24.38
N GLY A 197 -4.11 -0.65 -24.42
CA GLY A 197 -4.28 -1.62 -23.32
C GLY A 197 -3.12 -2.58 -23.09
N SER A 198 -1.93 -2.31 -23.62
CA SER A 198 -0.75 -3.17 -23.45
C SER A 198 0.52 -2.34 -23.23
N PRO A 199 1.54 -2.90 -22.54
CA PRO A 199 2.84 -2.23 -22.40
C PRO A 199 3.51 -1.87 -23.74
N ALA A 200 3.21 -2.63 -24.81
CA ALA A 200 3.76 -2.36 -26.13
C ALA A 200 3.14 -1.12 -26.80
N THR A 201 1.91 -0.75 -26.41
CA THR A 201 1.13 0.31 -27.05
C THR A 201 0.97 1.55 -26.17
N CYS A 202 0.84 1.41 -24.85
CA CYS A 202 0.87 2.57 -23.94
C CYS A 202 2.30 2.98 -23.64
N ARG A 203 2.69 4.19 -24.06
CA ARG A 203 4.03 4.72 -23.80
C ARG A 203 4.00 5.78 -22.70
N PRO A 204 5.13 6.01 -22.00
CA PRO A 204 5.26 7.15 -21.11
C PRO A 204 4.90 8.45 -21.85
N SER A 205 4.20 9.33 -21.15
CA SER A 205 3.91 10.70 -21.57
C SER A 205 4.77 11.70 -20.81
N VAL A 206 4.79 12.95 -21.26
CA VAL A 206 5.44 14.06 -20.54
C VAL A 206 4.96 14.20 -19.10
N TYR A 207 3.69 13.85 -18.82
CA TYR A 207 3.12 13.92 -17.48
C TYR A 207 3.58 12.74 -16.60
N SER A 208 3.57 11.50 -17.11
CA SER A 208 4.08 10.36 -16.35
C SER A 208 5.58 10.47 -16.12
N GLU A 209 6.34 10.99 -17.08
CA GLU A 209 7.77 11.27 -16.91
C GLU A 209 8.02 12.31 -15.82
N MET A 210 7.16 13.33 -15.67
CA MET A 210 7.24 14.28 -14.55
C MET A 210 7.09 13.58 -13.19
N PHE A 211 6.08 12.71 -13.04
CA PHE A 211 5.91 11.91 -11.82
C PHE A 211 7.10 10.98 -11.59
N LYS A 212 7.61 10.32 -12.64
CA LYS A 212 8.73 9.39 -12.54
C LYS A 212 10.03 10.09 -12.14
N ASN A 213 10.31 11.24 -12.73
CA ASN A 213 11.48 12.05 -12.40
C ASN A 213 11.45 12.53 -10.95
N ALA A 214 10.27 12.91 -10.45
CA ALA A 214 10.11 13.31 -9.06
C ALA A 214 10.17 12.13 -8.07
N CYS A 215 9.69 10.95 -8.50
CA CYS A 215 9.51 9.77 -7.68
C CYS A 215 9.99 8.49 -8.41
N PRO A 216 11.32 8.27 -8.60
CA PRO A 216 11.83 7.20 -9.47
C PRO A 216 11.50 5.77 -9.03
N LYS A 217 11.11 5.60 -7.76
CA LYS A 217 10.75 4.32 -7.13
C LYS A 217 9.24 4.11 -7.02
N SER A 218 8.43 4.91 -7.70
CA SER A 218 6.97 4.80 -7.73
C SER A 218 6.48 4.53 -9.14
N TYR A 219 5.31 3.91 -9.25
CA TYR A 219 4.57 3.82 -10.51
C TYR A 219 4.12 5.22 -10.94
N SER A 220 4.43 5.60 -12.17
CA SER A 220 4.03 6.88 -12.75
C SER A 220 2.89 6.79 -13.77
N TYR A 221 2.66 5.59 -14.33
CA TYR A 221 1.56 5.23 -15.21
C TYR A 221 1.34 3.70 -15.18
N ALA A 222 0.28 3.20 -15.82
CA ALA A 222 -0.20 1.83 -15.63
C ALA A 222 0.79 0.71 -16.00
N PHE A 223 1.75 0.94 -16.91
CA PHE A 223 2.73 -0.06 -17.34
C PHE A 223 4.19 0.32 -17.00
N ASP A 224 4.39 1.06 -15.91
CA ASP A 224 5.72 1.46 -15.42
C ASP A 224 6.41 0.35 -14.59
N ASP A 225 6.88 -0.73 -15.21
CA ASP A 225 7.20 -1.98 -14.48
C ASP A 225 8.66 -2.14 -14.01
N ALA A 226 9.65 -1.61 -14.72
CA ALA A 226 11.05 -1.97 -14.47
C ALA A 226 11.62 -1.51 -13.10
N THR A 227 11.10 -0.44 -12.50
CA THR A 227 11.64 0.11 -11.23
C THR A 227 10.60 0.39 -10.16
N SER A 228 9.36 -0.06 -10.36
CA SER A 228 8.22 0.40 -9.56
C SER A 228 7.58 -0.70 -8.72
N THR A 229 7.72 -1.97 -9.08
CA THR A 229 7.28 -3.10 -8.24
C THR A 229 8.43 -3.67 -7.41
N PHE A 230 8.14 -3.89 -6.14
CA PHE A 230 9.10 -4.43 -5.18
C PHE A 230 8.57 -5.73 -4.59
N THR A 231 9.50 -6.61 -4.20
CA THR A 231 9.17 -7.89 -3.60
C THR A 231 9.89 -8.10 -2.28
N CYS A 232 9.26 -8.84 -1.38
CA CYS A 232 9.84 -9.25 -0.11
C CYS A 232 9.09 -10.48 0.43
N SER A 233 9.79 -11.38 1.12
CA SER A 233 9.17 -12.57 1.71
C SER A 233 9.21 -12.50 3.22
N GLY A 234 8.04 -12.66 3.86
CA GLY A 234 7.90 -12.75 5.31
C GLY A 234 8.25 -11.45 6.04
N ALA A 235 7.90 -10.31 5.45
CA ALA A 235 8.07 -9.00 6.06
C ALA A 235 6.75 -8.46 6.64
N ASP A 236 6.92 -7.58 7.63
CA ASP A 236 5.92 -6.58 7.98
C ASP A 236 6.20 -5.29 7.19
N TYR A 237 5.24 -4.37 7.15
CA TYR A 237 5.37 -3.15 6.34
C TYR A 237 5.02 -1.90 7.13
N LYS A 238 5.86 -0.88 7.00
CA LYS A 238 5.62 0.46 7.53
C LYS A 238 5.27 1.42 6.41
N ILE A 239 4.06 1.96 6.45
CA ILE A 239 3.56 2.97 5.51
C ILE A 239 3.66 4.32 6.20
N THR A 240 4.51 5.23 5.68
CA THR A 240 4.73 6.54 6.30
C THR A 240 4.25 7.66 5.39
N PHE A 241 3.31 8.46 5.90
CA PHE A 241 2.87 9.72 5.28
C PHE A 241 3.82 10.85 5.69
N CYS A 242 4.19 11.72 4.75
CA CYS A 242 5.14 12.82 4.93
C CYS A 242 6.48 12.41 5.59
N PRO A 243 7.23 11.43 5.01
CA PRO A 243 8.44 10.88 5.62
C PRO A 243 9.58 11.88 5.85
N SER A 244 9.65 12.97 5.09
CA SER A 244 10.80 13.90 5.05
C SER A 244 10.59 15.24 5.76
N LEU A 245 9.89 15.29 6.89
CA LEU A 245 9.79 16.54 7.68
C LEU A 245 11.03 16.84 8.56
N THR A 246 12.04 15.97 8.58
CA THR A 246 13.29 16.15 9.34
C THR A 246 14.45 16.55 8.42
N SER A 247 14.53 17.82 8.01
CA SER A 247 15.81 18.48 7.64
C SER A 247 15.76 20.00 7.38
N GLN A 248 14.63 20.69 7.50
CA GLN A 248 14.53 22.12 7.12
C GLN A 248 14.28 23.07 8.30
N LYS A 249 14.30 22.59 9.55
CA LYS A 249 13.98 23.40 10.74
C LYS A 249 15.08 23.50 11.81
N SER A 250 16.34 23.11 11.52
CA SER A 250 17.47 23.29 12.46
C SER A 250 18.58 24.22 11.97
N SER A 251 18.38 25.00 10.91
CA SER A 251 19.39 25.95 10.41
C SER A 251 18.87 27.38 10.24
N ARG A 252 17.78 27.74 10.92
CA ARG A 252 17.38 29.14 11.08
C ARG A 252 17.38 29.50 12.55
N ASP A 253 18.59 29.71 13.08
CA ASP A 253 18.79 30.64 14.18
C ASP A 253 20.18 31.31 14.08
N SER A 254 20.12 32.63 13.99
CA SER A 254 21.14 33.68 14.22
C SER A 254 22.28 33.90 13.21
N PRO A 255 22.27 35.05 12.50
CA PRO A 255 23.48 35.74 12.05
C PRO A 255 23.88 36.81 13.08
N THR A 256 25.13 36.82 13.56
CA THR A 256 25.72 38.00 14.22
C THR A 256 27.24 38.03 14.00
N ILE A 257 27.66 38.95 13.11
CA ILE A 257 28.86 39.83 13.17
C ILE A 257 30.22 39.10 12.97
N THR A 258 31.18 39.50 12.10
CA THR A 258 31.75 40.81 11.73
C THR A 258 32.59 40.66 10.46
N GLY A 259 32.91 41.78 9.79
CA GLY A 259 33.46 41.85 8.44
C GLY A 259 34.94 41.48 8.21
N SER A 260 35.32 41.39 6.93
CA SER A 260 36.36 42.23 6.30
C SER A 260 36.51 41.86 4.81
N TRP A 261 36.76 42.89 4.01
CA TRP A 261 36.94 42.85 2.55
C TRP A 261 38.35 42.39 2.14
N GLN A 262 38.48 41.62 1.05
CA GLN A 262 39.23 41.98 -0.19
C GLN A 262 39.19 40.85 -1.26
N PRO A 263 39.44 41.16 -2.56
CA PRO A 263 38.89 40.38 -3.69
C PRO A 263 39.91 39.70 -4.65
N GLN A 264 39.35 38.84 -5.54
CA GLN A 264 39.80 38.36 -6.88
C GLN A 264 40.83 37.21 -7.00
N PRO A 265 40.95 36.51 -8.17
CA PRO A 265 40.18 36.61 -9.43
C PRO A 265 39.62 35.28 -10.01
N ALA A 266 38.83 35.46 -11.07
CA ALA A 266 38.23 34.48 -11.97
C ALA A 266 39.23 33.72 -12.86
N VAL A 267 38.82 32.52 -13.30
CA VAL A 267 39.33 31.83 -14.49
C VAL A 267 38.13 31.18 -15.20
N ASP A 268 37.83 31.68 -16.39
CA ASP A 268 37.05 31.03 -17.46
C ASP A 268 37.86 29.84 -18.01
N ASP A 269 37.21 28.72 -18.35
CA ASP A 269 37.10 28.38 -19.77
C ASP A 269 36.04 27.29 -20.05
N SER A 270 35.41 27.48 -21.19
CA SER A 270 34.42 26.69 -21.90
C SER A 270 34.96 25.38 -22.50
N ASP A 271 34.08 24.39 -22.70
CA ASP A 271 33.58 23.98 -24.03
C ASP A 271 33.24 22.47 -24.17
N SER A 272 32.16 22.22 -24.95
CA SER A 272 31.85 21.07 -25.81
C SER A 272 31.43 19.69 -25.23
N GLY A 273 30.18 19.29 -25.55
CA GLY A 273 29.78 17.88 -25.75
C GLY A 273 30.27 17.36 -27.12
N PRO A 274 30.00 16.08 -27.53
CA PRO A 274 28.65 15.52 -27.61
C PRO A 274 28.48 13.99 -27.34
N GLN A 275 27.20 13.60 -27.26
CA GLN A 275 26.47 12.36 -27.62
C GLN A 275 27.08 10.94 -27.66
N ASP A 276 26.22 10.05 -27.12
CA ASP A 276 25.83 8.69 -27.52
C ASP A 276 26.83 7.53 -27.44
N ASP A 277 26.47 6.52 -26.62
CA ASP A 277 26.33 5.14 -27.14
C ASP A 277 25.53 4.24 -26.17
N LEU A 278 24.36 3.84 -26.65
CA LEU A 278 23.57 2.70 -26.16
C LEU A 278 24.23 1.40 -26.61
N ALA A 279 24.54 0.49 -25.69
CA ALA A 279 24.50 -0.94 -26.01
C ALA A 279 24.41 -1.82 -24.76
N SER A 280 23.59 -2.85 -24.93
CA SER A 280 23.59 -4.14 -24.22
C SER A 280 22.89 -4.18 -22.86
N TRP A 281 22.02 -5.20 -22.74
CA TRP A 281 21.57 -5.96 -21.57
C TRP A 281 20.05 -6.18 -21.63
N LEU A 282 19.60 -6.91 -22.65
CA LEU A 282 18.33 -7.63 -22.65
C LEU A 282 18.61 -9.10 -22.33
N PRO A 283 17.81 -9.75 -21.48
CA PRO A 283 17.48 -11.16 -21.65
C PRO A 283 16.04 -11.31 -22.16
N ASN A 284 15.91 -12.09 -23.24
CA ASN A 284 14.65 -12.58 -23.78
C ASN A 284 13.90 -13.45 -22.77
N PHE A 285 12.58 -13.26 -22.63
CA PHE A 285 11.70 -14.31 -22.14
C PHE A 285 10.59 -14.61 -23.16
N VAL A 286 10.53 -15.89 -23.52
CA VAL A 286 9.58 -16.49 -24.46
C VAL A 286 8.28 -16.83 -23.72
N ILE A 287 7.17 -16.57 -24.41
CA ILE A 287 5.79 -16.87 -24.02
C ILE A 287 5.47 -18.34 -24.30
N GLY A 288 4.74 -18.97 -23.38
CA GLY A 288 3.97 -20.20 -23.56
C GLY A 288 3.66 -20.78 -22.17
N GLY A 289 2.43 -21.02 -21.72
CA GLY A 289 1.16 -21.30 -22.37
C GLY A 289 0.54 -22.45 -21.55
N SER A 290 -0.52 -22.19 -20.78
CA SER A 290 -1.32 -23.21 -20.08
C SER A 290 -2.01 -24.14 -21.09
N PRO A 291 -2.34 -25.40 -20.75
CA PRO A 291 -3.47 -25.75 -19.86
C PRO A 291 -3.10 -26.96 -18.94
N ASP A 292 -3.88 -27.53 -18.01
CA ASP A 292 -5.32 -27.65 -17.78
C ASP A 292 -5.58 -28.12 -16.33
N LEU A 293 -6.86 -28.12 -15.95
CA LEU A 293 -7.49 -28.48 -14.67
C LEU A 293 -6.96 -29.73 -13.93
N ALA A 294 -6.88 -29.62 -12.60
CA ALA A 294 -7.24 -30.70 -11.68
C ALA A 294 -7.87 -30.14 -10.39
N SER A 295 -9.15 -30.46 -10.17
CA SER A 295 -9.88 -30.15 -8.96
C SER A 295 -9.46 -31.06 -7.81
N HIS A 296 -9.16 -30.49 -6.63
CA HIS A 296 -9.25 -31.23 -5.38
C HIS A 296 -10.04 -30.42 -4.35
N SER A 297 -11.33 -30.74 -4.26
CA SER A 297 -12.19 -30.48 -3.12
C SER A 297 -11.91 -31.55 -2.06
N SER A 298 -11.53 -31.16 -0.84
CA SER A 298 -11.74 -31.95 0.38
C SER A 298 -11.10 -31.30 1.61
N THR A 299 -11.84 -30.46 2.33
CA THR A 299 -11.74 -30.34 3.80
C THR A 299 -12.99 -29.64 4.35
N LEU A 300 -14.16 -30.26 4.20
CA LEU A 300 -15.38 -29.85 4.90
C LEU A 300 -16.19 -31.09 5.35
N ALA A 301 -15.51 -32.08 5.93
CA ALA A 301 -16.17 -33.31 6.40
C ALA A 301 -15.81 -33.71 7.85
N VAL A 302 -14.83 -33.06 8.48
CA VAL A 302 -14.34 -33.50 9.81
C VAL A 302 -15.08 -32.82 10.97
N CYS A 303 -15.69 -31.65 10.77
CA CYS A 303 -16.33 -30.90 11.87
C CYS A 303 -17.74 -31.39 12.23
N VAL A 304 -18.46 -32.04 11.31
CA VAL A 304 -19.85 -32.49 11.58
C VAL A 304 -19.87 -33.88 12.25
N GLY A 305 -18.88 -34.74 11.98
CA GLY A 305 -18.83 -36.09 12.55
C GLY A 305 -18.56 -36.15 14.05
N ALA A 306 -17.75 -35.22 14.59
CA ALA A 306 -17.37 -35.23 16.01
C ALA A 306 -18.53 -34.79 16.93
N ILE A 307 -19.42 -33.92 16.46
CA ILE A 307 -20.56 -33.42 17.25
C ILE A 307 -21.64 -34.50 17.37
N LEU A 308 -21.90 -35.26 16.30
CA LEU A 308 -22.88 -36.35 16.29
C LEU A 308 -22.49 -37.55 17.18
N LEU A 309 -21.20 -37.89 17.26
CA LEU A 309 -20.74 -38.96 18.17
C LEU A 309 -20.86 -38.59 19.65
N SER A 310 -20.81 -37.30 20.00
CA SER A 310 -20.91 -36.85 21.38
C SER A 310 -22.36 -36.88 21.92
N LEU A 311 -23.34 -36.74 21.04
CA LEU A 311 -24.77 -36.76 21.40
C LEU A 311 -25.34 -38.16 21.58
N THR A 312 -24.79 -39.18 20.89
CA THR A 312 -25.26 -40.57 21.02
C THR A 312 -24.83 -41.24 22.33
N PHE A 313 -23.76 -40.76 22.97
CA PHE A 313 -23.29 -41.28 24.26
C PHE A 313 -23.98 -40.65 25.48
N LEU A 314 -24.83 -39.64 25.31
CA LEU A 314 -25.57 -39.01 26.41
C LEU A 314 -26.99 -39.58 26.62
N GLN A 315 -27.39 -40.60 25.85
CA GLN A 315 -28.74 -41.18 25.88
C GLN A 315 -28.80 -42.71 26.08
N LEU A 316 -27.73 -43.34 26.56
CA LEU A 316 -27.72 -44.76 26.96
C LEU A 316 -27.24 -44.92 28.40
#